data_AF-A0A3S1EP11-F1
#
_entry.id   AF-A0A3S1EP11-F1
#
_cell.length_a   1.000
_cell.length_b   1.000
_cell.length_c   1.000
_cell.angle_alpha   90.00
_cell.angle_beta   90.00
_cell.angle_gamma   90.00
#
_symmetry.space_group_name_H-M   'P 1'
#
loop_
_entity.id
_entity.type
_entity.pdbx_description
1 polymer ?
#
loop_
_entity_poly.entity_id
_entity_poly.type
_entity_poly.pdbx_seq_one_letter_code
_entity_poly.pdbx_strand_id
1 'polypeptide(L)' 'MNLPIFAINLDRETQRWSELLASAEAAGLTLQRIAAVDGRALAEKDWTEIDLPAARKLSGRDILSGEY' A
#
# COMPACT_ATOMS: atom_id res chain seq x y z
N MET A 1 11.40 24.95 4.01
CA MET A 1 11.21 24.00 2.89
C MET A 1 9.94 23.23 3.18
N ASN A 2 8.94 23.28 2.31
CA ASN A 2 7.69 22.54 2.48
C ASN A 2 7.77 21.26 1.64
N LEU A 3 8.15 20.14 2.26
CA LEU A 3 8.22 18.85 1.57
C LEU A 3 6.90 18.11 1.80
N PRO A 4 6.09 17.87 0.76
CA PRO A 4 4.86 17.11 0.93
C PRO A 4 5.18 15.66 1.28
N ILE A 5 4.60 15.17 2.37
CA ILE A 5 4.77 13.78 2.82
C ILE A 5 3.48 13.03 2.54
N PHE A 6 3.60 11.94 1.79
CA PHE A 6 2.48 11.07 1.46
C PHE A 6 2.66 9.72 2.15
N ALA A 7 1.56 9.18 2.68
CA ALA A 7 1.53 7.85 3.25
C ALA A 7 0.41 7.02 2.62
N ILE A 8 0.78 5.88 2.05
CA ILE A 8 -0.14 4.89 1.51
C ILE A 8 -0.67 4.06 2.69
N ASN A 9 -1.99 4.04 2.87
CA ASN A 9 -2.61 3.27 3.95
C ASN A 9 -3.92 2.64 3.49
N LEU A 10 -4.20 1.42 3.93
CA LEU A 10 -5.47 0.73 3.68
C LEU A 10 -6.59 1.37 4.51
N ASP A 11 -7.81 1.41 3.98
CA ASP A 11 -8.95 2.03 4.71
C ASP A 11 -9.24 1.32 6.05
N ARG A 12 -9.03 0.01 6.12
CA ARG A 12 -9.25 -0.77 7.35
C ARG A 12 -8.19 -0.55 8.45
N GLU A 13 -7.01 -0.04 8.09
CA GLU A 13 -5.87 0.10 9.02
C GLU A 13 -5.94 1.44 9.77
N THR A 14 -7.06 1.66 10.46
CA THR A 14 -7.38 2.94 11.11
C THR A 14 -6.49 3.23 12.32
N GLN A 15 -6.15 2.20 13.09
CA GLN A 15 -5.25 2.33 14.24
C GLN A 15 -3.84 2.74 13.79
N ARG A 16 -3.27 2.00 12.83
CA ARG A 16 -1.94 2.29 12.28
C ARG A 16 -1.88 3.70 11.67
N TRP A 17 -2.94 4.11 10.98
CA TRP A 17 -3.04 5.49 10.47
C TRP A 17 -3.02 6.53 11.59
N SER A 18 -3.79 6.31 12.66
CA SER A 18 -3.87 7.24 13.79
C SER A 18 -2.53 7.41 14.50
N GLU A 19 -1.81 6.31 14.71
CA GLU A 19 -0.47 6.31 15.30
C GLU A 19 0.54 7.06 14.41
N LEU A 20 0.50 6.80 13.10
CA LEU A 20 1.37 7.48 12.13
C LEU A 20 1.08 8.99 12.05
N LEU A 21 -0.19 9.37 12.04
CA LEU A 21 -0.62 10.77 12.00
C LEU A 21 -0.17 11.51 13.27
N ALA A 22 -0.39 10.94 14.45
CA ALA A 22 0.05 11.52 15.71
C ALA A 22 1.57 11.72 15.75
N SER A 23 2.34 10.76 15.24
CA SER A 23 3.80 10.91 15.14
C SER A 23 4.23 12.01 14.16
N ALA A 24 3.52 12.17 13.04
CA ALA A 24 3.81 13.23 12.08
C ALA A 24 3.50 14.61 12.66
N GLU A 25 2.36 14.76 13.33
CA GLU A 25 1.95 15.98 14.02
C GLU A 25 2.96 16.38 15.10
N ALA A 26 3.40 15.42 15.93
CA ALA A 26 4.43 15.64 16.95
C ALA A 26 5.78 16.12 16.36
N ALA A 27 6.07 15.74 15.11
CA ALA A 27 7.26 16.16 14.38
C ALA A 27 7.07 17.47 13.57
N GLY A 28 5.88 18.10 13.62
CA GLY A 28 5.55 19.29 12.83
C GLY A 28 5.44 19.01 11.33
N LEU A 29 5.16 17.77 10.95
CA LEU A 29 5.04 17.32 9.58
C LEU A 29 3.57 17.27 9.14
N THR A 30 3.29 17.71 7.93
CA THR A 30 1.98 17.53 7.31
C THR A 30 1.97 16.23 6.50
N LEU A 31 1.19 15.25 6.97
CA LEU A 31 1.04 13.96 6.32
C LEU A 31 -0.25 13.91 5.50
N GLN A 32 -0.14 13.60 4.21
CA GLN A 32 -1.27 13.37 3.33
C GLN A 32 -1.50 11.87 3.12
N ARG A 33 -2.72 11.40 3.41
CA ARG A 33 -3.10 10.03 3.15
C ARG A 33 -3.33 9.79 1.65
N ILE A 34 -2.78 8.69 1.15
CA ILE A 34 -3.15 8.08 -0.12
C ILE A 34 -3.84 6.74 0.17
N ALA A 35 -5.04 6.54 -0.38
CA ALA A 35 -5.77 5.30 -0.21
C ALA A 35 -5.01 4.15 -0.87
N ALA A 36 -4.75 3.09 -0.10
CA ALA A 36 -4.16 1.87 -0.62
C ALA A 36 -5.23 0.95 -1.19
N VAL A 37 -4.85 0.15 -2.17
CA VAL A 37 -5.64 -0.97 -2.69
C VAL A 37 -5.27 -2.23 -1.89
N ASP A 38 -6.27 -3.03 -1.52
CA ASP A 38 -6.03 -4.35 -0.93
C ASP A 38 -6.13 -5.42 -2.01
N GLY A 39 -5.00 -5.94 -2.49
CA GLY A 39 -5.00 -7.01 -3.49
C GLY A 39 -5.77 -8.26 -3.06
N ARG A 40 -5.86 -8.52 -1.75
CA ARG A 40 -6.64 -9.64 -1.19
C ARG A 40 -8.14 -9.52 -1.43
N ALA A 41 -8.63 -8.29 -1.61
CA ALA A 41 -10.03 -8.00 -1.91
C ALA A 41 -10.32 -8.00 -3.42
N LEU A 42 -9.29 -8.10 -4.27
CA LEU A 42 -9.42 -8.15 -5.72
C LEU A 42 -9.44 -9.59 -6.21
N ALA A 43 -10.33 -9.90 -7.15
CA ALA A 43 -10.29 -11.18 -7.83
C ALA A 43 -9.12 -11.20 -8.83
N GLU A 44 -8.45 -12.34 -8.98
CA GLU A 44 -7.29 -12.50 -9.86
C GLU A 44 -7.60 -12.12 -11.33
N LYS A 45 -8.83 -12.35 -11.78
CA LYS A 45 -9.28 -11.95 -13.13
C LYS A 45 -9.27 -10.42 -13.36
N ASP A 46 -9.31 -9.65 -12.27
CA ASP A 46 -9.32 -8.19 -12.28
C ASP A 46 -7.91 -7.64 -12.06
N TRP A 47 -6.90 -8.52 -12.04
CA TRP A 47 -5.50 -8.12 -11.99
C TRP A 47 -5.04 -7.59 -13.34
N THR A 48 -4.43 -6.40 -13.33
CA THR A 48 -3.97 -5.65 -14.49
C THR A 48 -2.50 -5.27 -14.28
N GLU A 49 -1.76 -5.03 -15.37
CA GLU A 49 -0.38 -4.53 -15.31
C GLU A 49 0.60 -5.47 -14.58
N ILE A 50 0.32 -6.78 -14.56
CA ILE A 50 1.21 -7.80 -13.98
C ILE A 50 1.55 -8.90 -14.98
N ASP A 51 2.85 -9.18 -15.12
CA ASP A 51 3.37 -10.31 -15.88
C ASP A 51 3.56 -11.52 -14.93
N LEU A 52 2.50 -12.31 -14.78
CA LEU A 52 2.50 -13.51 -13.93
C LEU A 52 3.59 -14.52 -14.33
N PRO A 53 3.81 -14.83 -15.63
CA PRO A 53 4.95 -15.66 -16.05
C PRO A 53 6.30 -15.13 -15.58
N ALA A 54 6.57 -13.83 -15.73
CA ALA A 54 7.83 -13.22 -15.29
C ALA A 54 7.95 -13.24 -13.76
N ALA A 55 6.89 -12.89 -13.04
CA ALA A 55 6.85 -12.92 -11.58
C ALA A 55 7.18 -14.33 -11.04
N ARG A 56 6.60 -15.38 -11.63
CA ARG A 56 6.89 -16.77 -11.26
C ARG A 56 8.32 -17.17 -11.60
N LYS A 57 8.82 -16.80 -12.78
CA LYS A 57 10.19 -17.10 -13.19
C LYS A 57 11.23 -16.47 -12.25
N LEU A 58 10.99 -15.24 -11.80
CA LEU A 58 11.94 -14.49 -10.98
C LEU A 58 11.84 -14.82 -9.48
N SER A 59 10.64 -15.11 -8.98
CA SER A 59 10.42 -15.43 -7.57
C SER A 59 10.43 -16.93 -7.24
N GLY A 60 10.27 -17.78 -8.26
CA GLY A 60 10.16 -19.24 -8.12
C GLY A 60 8.78 -19.74 -7.64
N ARG A 61 7.79 -18.85 -7.48
CA ARG A 61 6.44 -19.20 -7.00
C ARG A 61 5.36 -18.31 -7.62
N ASP A 62 4.11 -18.71 -7.44
CA ASP A 62 2.99 -17.82 -7.74
C ASP A 62 2.93 -16.68 -6.71
N ILE A 63 2.51 -15.51 -7.18
CA ILE A 63 2.29 -14.36 -6.31
C ILE A 63 1.05 -14.58 -5.44
N LEU A 64 1.08 -14.07 -4.23
CA LEU A 64 -0.06 -14.09 -3.32
C LEU A 64 -0.98 -12.91 -3.62
N SER A 65 -2.24 -13.01 -3.23
CA SER A 65 -3.17 -11.89 -3.40
C SER A 65 -2.80 -10.64 -2.60
N GLY A 66 -1.98 -10.75 -1.56
CA GLY A 66 -1.41 -9.59 -0.86
C GLY A 66 -0.18 -8.98 -1.54
N GLU A 67 0.31 -9.57 -2.63
CA GLU A 67 1.49 -9.13 -3.41
C GLU A 67 1.10 -8.53 -4.76
N TYR A 68 -0.20 -8.52 -5.05
CA TYR A 68 -0.82 -7.75 -6.12
C TYR A 68 -1.34 -6.41 -5.55
#